data_AF-A0A3M7QV49-F1
#
_entry.id   AF-A0A3M7QV49-F1
#
_cell.length_a   1.000
_cell.length_b   1.000
_cell.length_c   1.000
_cell.angle_alpha   90.00
_cell.angle_beta   90.00
_cell.angle_gamma   90.00
#
_symmetry.space_group_name_H-M   'P 1'
#
loop_
_entity.id
_entity.type
_entity.pdbx_description
1 polymer ?
#
loop_
_entity_poly.entity_id
_entity_poly.type
_entity_poly.pdbx_seq_one_letter_code
_entity_poly.pdbx_strand_id
1 'polypeptide(L)'
;MDDLSISLPCGFSAKYKDIFYNCDEFPCPVCKTHALKSKECLTITKNRLVLIEKSFELKKNHYDHLLKEFEKYKNEPKIYLDESFDCFKRKVDHRREEIKVMLNEKIDEYHDGLLAKIETKKCAKLKELEEKIKQIEALDLVNLSSVTNILNDLIEPNFKLANSSHNISKLFGQLNLKEDEIDDDSCTEKTIELVENDNFDLYSKKYIVQNFEWSINTRKKRNNSEMNGETYIDLNLYCYPLGNTKEFSVKVDALFSLSNKSNSMKDLSRNFKQLFTQKSPAWGFKFTTMNKIMNPKNGFYDANDDSITLKAAIKVELP
;
A
#
# COMPACT_ATOMS: atom_id res chain seq x y z
N MET A 1 18.79 -32.14 -6.20
CA MET A 1 19.02 -33.44 -6.88
C MET A 1 20.48 -33.56 -7.33
N ASP A 2 21.35 -32.71 -6.80
CA ASP A 2 22.53 -32.25 -7.55
C ASP A 2 23.66 -33.27 -7.54
N ASP A 3 23.73 -34.10 -6.49
CA ASP A 3 24.69 -35.19 -6.33
C ASP A 3 24.21 -36.53 -6.90
N LEU A 4 23.04 -36.57 -7.55
CA LEU A 4 22.52 -37.80 -8.17
C LEU A 4 23.40 -38.21 -9.35
N SER A 5 23.87 -39.46 -9.36
CA SER A 5 24.68 -40.00 -10.45
C SER A 5 23.80 -40.43 -11.63
N ILE A 6 24.08 -39.93 -12.83
CA ILE A 6 23.38 -40.27 -14.07
C ILE A 6 24.36 -40.79 -15.12
N SER A 7 23.90 -41.72 -15.95
CA SER A 7 24.71 -42.36 -16.99
C SER A 7 24.82 -41.45 -18.23
N LEU A 8 26.00 -41.37 -18.83
CA LEU A 8 26.24 -40.61 -20.05
C LEU A 8 26.17 -41.53 -21.28
N PRO A 9 25.92 -41.00 -22.49
CA PRO A 9 25.91 -41.80 -23.73
C PRO A 9 27.21 -42.57 -23.97
N CYS A 10 28.34 -42.05 -23.48
CA CYS A 10 29.66 -42.69 -23.56
C CYS A 10 29.91 -43.79 -22.52
N GLY A 11 28.90 -44.18 -21.73
CA GLY A 11 28.99 -45.26 -20.74
C GLY A 11 29.55 -44.85 -19.37
N PHE A 12 30.12 -43.65 -19.24
CA PHE A 12 30.53 -43.07 -17.95
C PHE A 12 29.33 -42.57 -17.14
N SER A 13 29.54 -42.18 -15.88
CA SER A 13 28.54 -41.49 -15.06
C SER A 13 29.04 -40.12 -14.61
N ALA A 14 28.10 -39.19 -14.44
CA ALA A 14 28.37 -37.84 -13.94
C ALA A 14 27.27 -37.40 -12.97
N LYS A 15 27.52 -36.33 -12.21
CA LYS A 15 26.49 -35.79 -11.31
C LYS A 15 25.45 -35.03 -12.11
N TYR A 16 24.20 -35.08 -11.65
CA TYR A 16 23.07 -34.41 -12.28
C TYR A 16 23.33 -32.92 -12.51
N LYS A 17 23.91 -32.22 -11.54
CA LYS A 17 24.23 -30.79 -11.66
C LYS A 17 25.21 -30.47 -12.80
N ASP A 18 26.13 -31.39 -13.09
CA ASP A 18 27.17 -31.20 -14.12
C ASP A 18 26.57 -31.29 -15.54
N ILE A 19 25.31 -31.75 -15.65
CA ILE A 19 24.57 -31.95 -16.90
C ILE A 19 23.40 -30.97 -16.99
N PHE A 20 22.57 -30.90 -15.93
CA PHE A 20 21.28 -30.21 -15.95
C PHE A 20 21.38 -28.70 -16.20
N TYR A 21 22.38 -28.03 -15.62
CA TYR A 21 22.52 -26.57 -15.74
C TYR A 21 23.11 -26.11 -17.08
N ASN A 22 23.42 -27.02 -18.00
CA ASN A 22 23.89 -26.67 -19.34
C ASN A 22 22.71 -26.58 -20.33
N CYS A 23 22.55 -25.41 -20.95
CA CYS A 23 21.47 -25.14 -21.91
C CYS A 23 21.79 -25.60 -23.35
N ASP A 24 23.09 -25.69 -23.71
CA ASP A 24 23.58 -25.94 -25.06
C ASP A 24 24.40 -27.24 -25.16
N GLU A 25 25.11 -27.45 -26.28
CA GLU A 25 26.14 -28.49 -26.40
C GLU A 25 27.35 -28.16 -25.51
N PHE A 26 27.74 -29.11 -24.66
CA PHE A 26 28.89 -28.97 -23.76
C PHE A 26 29.81 -30.18 -23.87
N PRO A 27 31.13 -30.03 -23.64
CA PRO A 27 32.05 -31.17 -23.66
C PRO A 27 31.71 -32.14 -22.53
N CYS A 28 31.77 -33.45 -22.82
CA CYS A 28 31.54 -34.48 -21.82
C CYS A 28 32.38 -34.25 -20.56
N PRO A 29 31.78 -34.13 -19.36
CA PRO A 29 32.50 -33.74 -18.15
C PRO A 29 33.52 -34.80 -17.68
N VAL A 30 33.38 -36.04 -18.16
CA VAL A 30 34.24 -37.17 -17.77
C VAL A 30 35.37 -37.38 -18.77
N CYS A 31 35.05 -37.68 -20.04
CA CYS A 31 36.08 -38.04 -21.03
C CYS A 31 36.52 -36.88 -21.93
N LYS A 32 35.76 -35.78 -22.00
CA LYS A 32 36.06 -34.58 -22.80
C LYS A 32 36.26 -34.81 -24.31
N THR A 33 35.92 -35.99 -24.85
CA THR A 33 36.16 -36.35 -26.26
C THR A 33 35.01 -36.04 -27.21
N HIS A 34 33.83 -35.72 -26.69
CA HIS A 34 32.61 -35.46 -27.47
C HIS A 34 31.76 -34.40 -26.79
N ALA A 35 30.89 -33.77 -27.58
CA ALA A 35 29.86 -32.87 -27.09
C ALA A 35 28.62 -33.67 -26.65
N LEU A 36 27.94 -33.17 -25.63
CA LEU A 36 26.71 -33.72 -25.09
C LEU A 36 25.63 -32.65 -25.08
N LYS A 37 24.38 -33.07 -25.23
CA LYS A 37 23.20 -32.26 -24.92
C LYS A 37 22.57 -32.75 -23.61
N SER A 38 22.18 -31.81 -22.76
CA SER A 38 21.55 -32.11 -21.46
C SER A 38 20.28 -32.95 -21.67
N LYS A 39 19.43 -32.59 -22.64
CA LYS A 39 18.21 -33.35 -22.98
C LYS A 39 18.49 -34.79 -23.39
N GLU A 40 19.54 -35.05 -24.17
CA GLU A 40 19.91 -36.42 -24.59
C GLU A 40 20.34 -37.25 -23.38
N CYS A 41 21.15 -36.68 -22.49
CA CYS A 41 21.56 -37.37 -21.26
C CYS A 41 20.36 -37.66 -20.36
N LEU A 42 19.45 -36.70 -20.15
CA LEU A 42 18.31 -36.84 -19.24
C LEU A 42 17.20 -37.76 -19.78
N THR A 43 17.13 -37.96 -21.10
CA THR A 43 16.11 -38.80 -21.74
C THR A 43 16.49 -40.29 -21.81
N ILE A 44 17.75 -40.65 -21.53
CA ILE A 44 18.18 -42.05 -21.37
C ILE A 44 17.27 -42.75 -20.37
N THR A 45 16.70 -43.90 -20.76
CA THR A 45 15.70 -44.64 -19.95
C THR A 45 16.15 -44.86 -18.51
N LYS A 46 17.41 -45.27 -18.31
CA LYS A 46 18.00 -45.46 -16.98
C LYS A 46 18.00 -44.17 -16.15
N ASN A 47 18.37 -43.04 -16.74
CA ASN A 47 18.40 -41.75 -16.04
C ASN A 47 16.99 -41.26 -15.72
N ARG A 48 16.04 -41.42 -16.64
CA ARG A 48 14.63 -41.09 -16.39
C ARG A 48 14.09 -41.83 -15.17
N LEU A 49 14.36 -43.14 -15.07
CA LEU A 49 13.92 -43.95 -13.93
C LEU A 49 14.54 -43.46 -12.61
N VAL A 50 15.86 -43.27 -12.59
CA VAL A 50 16.58 -42.77 -11.41
C VAL A 50 16.10 -41.38 -10.97
N LEU A 51 15.78 -40.50 -11.94
CA LEU A 51 15.23 -39.18 -11.66
C LEU A 51 13.81 -39.22 -11.10
N ILE A 52 12.95 -40.07 -11.67
CA ILE A 52 11.58 -40.27 -11.17
C ILE A 52 11.62 -40.84 -9.74
N GLU A 53 12.43 -41.86 -9.51
CA GLU A 53 12.60 -42.47 -8.18
C GLU A 53 13.08 -41.43 -7.17
N LYS A 54 14.13 -40.67 -7.49
CA LYS A 54 14.65 -39.64 -6.57
C LYS A 54 13.66 -38.50 -6.35
N SER A 55 12.94 -38.09 -7.39
CA SER A 55 11.87 -37.10 -7.26
C SER A 55 10.75 -37.59 -6.36
N PHE A 56 10.38 -38.87 -6.44
CA PHE A 56 9.35 -39.46 -5.59
C PHE A 56 9.81 -39.52 -4.13
N GLU A 57 11.06 -39.94 -3.89
CA GLU A 57 11.67 -39.94 -2.55
C GLU A 57 11.68 -38.55 -1.92
N LEU A 58 12.07 -37.52 -2.68
CA LEU A 58 12.05 -36.12 -2.19
C LEU A 58 10.64 -35.66 -1.83
N LYS A 59 9.63 -35.99 -2.65
CA LYS A 59 8.23 -35.67 -2.36
C LYS A 59 7.73 -36.40 -1.12
N LYS A 60 8.08 -37.68 -0.96
CA LYS A 60 7.75 -38.48 0.23
C LYS A 60 8.36 -37.87 1.50
N ASN A 61 9.65 -37.54 1.46
CA ASN A 61 10.33 -36.90 2.60
C ASN A 61 9.71 -35.54 2.96
N HIS A 62 9.30 -34.75 1.95
CA HIS A 62 8.58 -33.51 2.18
C HIS A 62 7.21 -33.75 2.83
N TYR A 63 6.46 -34.74 2.36
CA TYR A 63 5.18 -35.13 2.95
C TYR A 63 5.33 -35.62 4.40
N ASP A 64 6.34 -36.44 4.67
CA ASP A 64 6.65 -36.92 6.03
C ASP A 64 7.02 -35.75 6.97
N HIS A 65 7.72 -34.74 6.46
CA HIS A 65 8.00 -33.51 7.21
C HIS A 65 6.71 -32.74 7.52
N LEU A 66 5.84 -32.54 6.52
CA LEU A 66 4.55 -31.87 6.70
C LEU A 66 3.66 -32.61 7.71
N LEU A 67 3.64 -33.95 7.67
CA LEU A 67 2.91 -34.76 8.65
C LEU A 67 3.44 -34.57 10.07
N LYS A 68 4.77 -34.50 10.25
CA LYS A 68 5.38 -34.23 11.56
C LYS A 68 5.00 -32.85 12.08
N GLU A 69 5.02 -31.83 11.23
CA GLU A 69 4.56 -30.49 11.59
C GLU A 69 3.07 -30.50 11.96
N PHE A 70 2.23 -31.12 11.12
CA PHE A 70 0.81 -31.25 11.37
C PHE A 70 0.50 -31.94 12.70
N GLU A 71 1.25 -32.99 13.05
CA GLU A 71 1.05 -33.68 14.33
C GLU A 71 1.41 -32.79 15.53
N LYS A 72 2.37 -31.86 15.39
CA LYS A 72 2.64 -30.84 16.42
C LYS A 72 1.41 -29.94 16.63
N TYR A 73 0.81 -29.47 15.54
CA TYR A 73 -0.42 -28.65 15.60
C TYR A 73 -1.60 -29.42 16.21
N LYS A 74 -1.71 -30.72 15.93
CA LYS A 74 -2.77 -31.58 16.46
C LYS A 74 -2.63 -31.82 17.96
N ASN A 75 -1.40 -31.94 18.47
CA ASN A 75 -1.15 -32.17 19.89
C ASN A 75 -1.40 -30.93 20.74
N GLU A 76 -1.07 -29.74 20.23
CA GLU A 76 -1.13 -28.49 20.99
C GLU A 76 -1.76 -27.31 20.20
N PRO A 77 -2.97 -27.46 19.64
CA PRO A 77 -3.56 -26.45 18.76
C PRO A 77 -3.77 -25.10 19.45
N LYS A 78 -3.99 -25.13 20.77
CA LYS A 78 -4.15 -23.92 21.59
C LYS A 78 -2.88 -23.07 21.61
N ILE A 79 -1.71 -23.67 21.76
CA ILE A 79 -0.43 -22.93 21.84
C ILE A 79 -0.18 -22.17 20.54
N TYR A 80 -0.37 -22.81 19.39
CA TYR A 80 -0.20 -22.15 18.10
C TYR A 80 -1.24 -21.07 17.82
N LEU A 81 -2.49 -21.27 18.27
CA LEU A 81 -3.50 -20.23 18.22
C LEU A 81 -3.11 -19.05 19.10
N ASP A 82 -2.71 -19.30 20.35
CA ASP A 82 -2.30 -18.28 21.30
C ASP A 82 -1.09 -17.48 20.78
N GLU A 83 -0.07 -18.14 20.22
CA GLU A 83 1.08 -17.47 19.59
C GLU A 83 0.67 -16.58 18.41
N SER A 84 -0.25 -17.06 17.57
CA SER A 84 -0.80 -16.28 16.45
C SER A 84 -1.55 -15.04 16.95
N PHE A 85 -2.42 -15.20 17.96
CA PHE A 85 -3.16 -14.10 18.57
C PHE A 85 -2.26 -13.13 19.32
N ASP A 86 -1.17 -13.59 19.93
CA ASP A 86 -0.18 -12.72 20.60
C ASP A 86 0.59 -11.84 19.61
N CYS A 87 0.78 -12.29 18.36
CA CYS A 87 1.25 -11.42 17.28
C CYS A 87 0.25 -10.27 17.02
N PHE A 88 -1.04 -10.57 16.97
CA PHE A 88 -2.08 -9.54 16.79
C PHE A 88 -2.18 -8.58 17.97
N LYS A 89 -2.13 -9.08 19.22
CA LYS A 89 -2.09 -8.22 20.42
C LYS A 89 -0.94 -7.22 20.36
N ARG A 90 0.27 -7.68 20.04
CA ARG A 90 1.44 -6.81 19.88
C ARG A 90 1.25 -5.73 18.81
N LYS A 91 0.61 -6.07 17.67
CA LYS A 91 0.27 -5.08 16.63
C LYS A 91 -0.76 -4.06 17.11
N VAL A 92 -1.78 -4.50 17.85
CA VAL A 92 -2.78 -3.60 18.43
C VAL A 92 -2.14 -2.67 19.46
N ASP A 93 -1.27 -3.18 20.33
CA ASP A 93 -0.54 -2.37 21.31
C ASP A 93 0.37 -1.35 20.64
N HIS A 94 1.10 -1.76 19.59
CA HIS A 94 1.92 -0.83 18.81
C HIS A 94 1.07 0.30 18.21
N ARG A 95 -0.08 -0.05 17.59
CA ARG A 95 -0.99 0.95 17.02
C ARG A 95 -1.58 1.88 18.07
N ARG A 96 -1.86 1.38 19.27
CA ARG A 96 -2.30 2.20 20.41
C ARG A 96 -1.25 3.23 20.81
N GLU A 97 0.03 2.86 20.87
CA GLU A 97 1.10 3.80 21.20
C GLU A 97 1.31 4.84 20.08
N GLU A 98 1.22 4.45 18.80
CA GLU A 98 1.23 5.41 17.68
C GLU A 98 0.10 6.45 17.80
N ILE A 99 -1.12 5.99 18.11
CA ILE A 99 -2.29 6.89 18.28
C ILE A 99 -2.08 7.87 19.43
N LYS A 100 -1.49 7.43 20.55
CA LYS A 100 -1.17 8.32 21.67
C LYS A 100 -0.18 9.41 21.26
N VAL A 101 0.87 9.06 20.51
CA VAL A 101 1.85 10.03 20.03
C VAL A 101 1.18 11.06 19.11
N MET A 102 0.43 10.61 18.11
CA MET A 102 -0.29 11.49 17.19
C MET A 102 -1.30 12.40 17.91
N LEU A 103 -2.01 11.88 18.92
CA LEU A 103 -2.96 12.66 19.70
C LEU A 103 -2.26 13.78 20.50
N ASN A 104 -1.13 13.45 21.14
CA ASN A 104 -0.35 14.43 21.88
C ASN A 104 0.19 15.52 20.95
N GLU A 105 0.73 15.16 19.79
CA GLU A 105 1.18 16.12 18.77
C GLU A 105 0.05 17.07 18.35
N LYS A 106 -1.17 16.56 18.15
CA LYS A 106 -2.34 17.39 17.80
C LYS A 106 -2.78 18.32 18.94
N ILE A 107 -2.66 17.87 20.19
CA ILE A 107 -2.93 18.69 21.38
C ILE A 107 -1.92 19.83 21.45
N ASP A 108 -0.63 19.53 21.27
CA ASP A 108 0.46 20.50 21.32
C ASP A 108 0.33 21.53 20.19
N GLU A 109 0.07 21.09 18.95
CA GLU A 109 -0.22 21.97 17.80
C GLU A 109 -1.38 22.94 18.09
N TYR A 110 -2.47 22.44 18.68
CA TYR A 110 -3.62 23.27 19.03
C TYR A 110 -3.29 24.28 20.13
N HIS A 111 -2.59 23.84 21.17
CA HIS A 111 -2.14 24.69 22.28
C HIS A 111 -1.25 25.82 21.77
N ASP A 112 -0.24 25.50 20.95
CA ASP A 112 0.68 26.48 20.38
C ASP A 112 -0.04 27.45 19.44
N GLY A 113 -1.01 26.95 18.67
CA GLY A 113 -1.89 27.77 17.85
C GLY A 113 -2.73 28.76 18.67
N LEU A 114 -3.18 28.38 19.88
CA LEU A 114 -3.87 29.29 20.80
C LEU A 114 -2.92 30.35 21.36
N LEU A 115 -1.71 29.97 21.78
CA LEU A 115 -0.69 30.90 22.25
C LEU A 115 -0.33 31.94 21.19
N ALA A 116 -0.13 31.50 19.93
CA ALA A 116 0.15 32.40 18.82
C ALA A 116 -1.00 33.39 18.56
N LYS A 117 -2.27 32.95 18.69
CA LYS A 117 -3.44 33.84 18.59
C LYS A 117 -3.49 34.86 19.73
N ILE A 118 -3.12 34.47 20.95
CA ILE A 118 -3.02 35.39 22.09
C ILE A 118 -1.96 36.45 21.80
N GLU A 119 -0.76 36.05 21.38
CA GLU A 119 0.32 37.00 21.11
C GLU A 119 -0.03 37.94 19.95
N THR A 120 -0.65 37.43 18.89
CA THR A 120 -1.11 38.26 17.76
C THR A 120 -2.12 39.32 18.22
N LYS A 121 -3.11 38.94 19.04
CA LYS A 121 -4.08 39.90 19.59
C LYS A 121 -3.44 40.90 20.54
N LYS A 122 -2.49 40.47 21.37
CA LYS A 122 -1.72 41.33 22.26
C LYS A 122 -0.93 42.36 21.47
N CYS A 123 -0.20 41.96 20.42
CA CYS A 123 0.51 42.88 19.53
C CYS A 123 -0.44 43.86 18.82
N ALA A 124 -1.61 43.41 18.37
CA ALA A 124 -2.61 44.28 17.75
C ALA A 124 -3.15 45.33 18.75
N LYS A 125 -3.50 44.91 19.96
CA LYS A 125 -3.92 45.83 21.04
C LYS A 125 -2.82 46.81 21.44
N LEU A 126 -1.57 46.37 21.49
CA LEU A 126 -0.42 47.23 21.80
C LEU A 126 -0.30 48.36 20.76
N LYS A 127 -0.38 48.02 19.47
CA LYS A 127 -0.34 49.02 18.39
C LYS A 127 -1.49 50.02 18.48
N GLU A 128 -2.71 49.54 18.74
CA GLU A 128 -3.87 50.40 18.94
C GLU A 128 -3.67 51.37 20.11
N LEU A 129 -3.10 50.87 21.22
CA LEU A 129 -2.78 51.66 22.40
C LEU A 129 -1.73 52.74 22.08
N GLU A 130 -0.63 52.36 21.41
CA GLU A 130 0.44 53.28 21.00
C GLU A 130 -0.10 54.40 20.08
N GLU A 131 -1.02 54.09 19.17
CA GLU A 131 -1.69 55.08 18.31
C GLU A 131 -2.57 56.04 19.13
N LYS A 132 -3.38 55.51 20.06
CA LYS A 132 -4.20 56.34 20.97
C LYS A 132 -3.34 57.28 21.82
N ILE A 133 -2.20 56.80 22.34
CA ILE A 133 -1.27 57.62 23.13
C ILE A 133 -0.72 58.78 22.28
N LYS A 134 -0.23 58.51 21.07
CA LYS A 134 0.28 59.55 20.16
C LYS A 134 -0.77 60.61 19.84
N GLN A 135 -2.02 60.22 19.66
CA GLN A 135 -3.13 61.16 19.40
C GLN A 135 -3.36 62.09 20.61
N ILE A 136 -3.30 61.56 21.83
CA ILE A 136 -3.44 62.36 23.06
C ILE A 136 -2.28 63.34 23.21
N GLU A 137 -1.04 62.89 23.00
CA GLU A 137 0.15 63.75 23.05
C GLU A 137 0.08 64.90 22.05
N ALA A 138 -0.50 64.68 20.87
CA ALA A 138 -0.69 65.70 19.85
C ALA A 138 -1.81 66.72 20.15
N LEU A 139 -2.74 66.40 21.06
CA LEU A 139 -3.93 67.22 21.34
C LEU A 139 -3.72 68.26 22.46
N ASP A 140 -2.57 68.26 23.14
CA ASP A 140 -2.14 69.24 24.17
C ASP A 140 -3.21 69.62 25.22
N LEU A 141 -4.15 68.71 25.51
CA LEU A 141 -5.32 68.98 26.33
C LEU A 141 -5.57 67.90 27.38
N VAL A 142 -5.69 68.38 28.62
CA VAL A 142 -6.03 67.69 29.86
C VAL A 142 -7.46 67.12 29.78
N ASN A 143 -7.66 66.06 29.01
CA ASN A 143 -8.94 65.34 28.98
C ASN A 143 -8.81 64.00 29.70
N LEU A 144 -8.85 64.07 31.04
CA LEU A 144 -8.80 62.93 31.97
C LEU A 144 -9.73 61.77 31.56
N SER A 145 -10.87 62.06 30.93
CA SER A 145 -11.82 61.06 30.42
C SER A 145 -11.23 60.11 29.38
N SER A 146 -10.34 60.61 28.52
CA SER A 146 -9.69 59.81 27.47
C SER A 146 -8.66 58.85 28.07
N VAL A 147 -7.97 59.29 29.14
CA VAL A 147 -7.01 58.47 29.90
C VAL A 147 -7.73 57.34 30.66
N THR A 148 -8.90 57.63 31.25
CA THR A 148 -9.69 56.61 31.97
C THR A 148 -10.21 55.51 31.04
N ASN A 149 -10.61 55.83 29.81
CA ASN A 149 -11.05 54.84 28.83
C ASN A 149 -9.91 53.90 28.40
N ILE A 150 -8.68 54.43 28.24
CA ILE A 150 -7.50 53.63 27.93
C ILE A 150 -7.14 52.69 29.09
N LEU A 151 -7.23 53.17 30.33
CA LEU A 151 -7.01 52.33 31.52
C LEU A 151 -8.04 51.19 31.60
N ASN A 152 -9.29 51.45 31.27
CA ASN A 152 -10.34 50.43 31.27
C ASN A 152 -10.11 49.36 30.17
N ASP A 153 -9.58 49.74 29.00
CA ASP A 153 -9.23 48.81 27.92
C ASP A 153 -8.08 47.83 28.29
N LEU A 154 -7.27 48.19 29.30
CA LEU A 154 -6.14 47.42 29.81
C LEU A 154 -6.50 46.43 30.94
N ILE A 155 -7.58 46.69 31.69
CA ILE A 155 -7.89 45.98 32.94
C ILE A 155 -8.41 44.56 32.70
N GLU A 156 -9.16 44.29 31.62
CA GLU A 156 -9.57 42.91 31.29
C GLU A 156 -9.63 42.61 29.78
N PRO A 157 -8.75 41.75 29.25
CA PRO A 157 -8.93 41.22 27.91
C PRO A 157 -10.15 40.28 27.88
N ASN A 158 -11.26 40.74 27.32
CA ASN A 158 -12.43 39.92 26.99
C ASN A 158 -12.09 38.87 25.92
N PHE A 159 -11.43 37.78 26.30
CA PHE A 159 -11.12 36.67 25.41
C PHE A 159 -12.09 35.51 25.66
N LYS A 160 -13.08 35.36 24.78
CA LYS A 160 -13.93 34.17 24.76
C LYS A 160 -13.30 33.14 23.83
N LEU A 161 -12.87 32.01 24.39
CA LEU A 161 -12.59 30.80 23.62
C LEU A 161 -13.91 30.30 23.06
N ALA A 162 -14.09 30.36 21.74
CA ALA A 162 -15.24 29.71 21.11
C ALA A 162 -15.07 28.19 21.26
N ASN A 163 -16.12 27.49 21.71
CA ASN A 163 -16.14 26.04 21.78
C ASN A 163 -15.99 25.45 20.36
N SER A 164 -14.78 25.04 20.01
CA SER A 164 -14.55 24.27 18.79
C SER A 164 -14.86 22.80 19.07
N SER A 165 -15.97 22.29 18.53
CA SER A 165 -16.29 20.86 18.55
C SER A 165 -15.39 20.12 17.55
N HIS A 166 -14.14 19.84 17.93
CA HIS A 166 -13.30 18.95 17.13
C HIS A 166 -13.84 17.52 17.28
N ASN A 167 -14.20 16.93 16.15
CA ASN A 167 -14.82 15.61 16.09
C ASN A 167 -13.75 14.53 16.28
N ILE A 168 -13.57 14.09 17.53
CA ILE A 168 -12.58 13.09 17.98
C ILE A 168 -12.64 11.79 17.17
N SER A 169 -13.78 11.47 16.56
CA SER A 169 -13.96 10.30 15.69
C SER A 169 -12.99 10.24 14.49
N LYS A 170 -12.50 11.39 14.01
CA LYS A 170 -11.54 11.45 12.91
C LYS A 170 -10.12 10.99 13.29
N LEU A 171 -9.77 11.00 14.57
CA LEU A 171 -8.42 10.64 15.05
C LEU A 171 -8.21 9.12 15.13
N PHE A 172 -9.28 8.34 15.24
CA PHE A 172 -9.16 6.90 15.49
C PHE A 172 -9.08 6.07 14.20
N GLY A 173 -9.49 6.62 13.05
CA GLY A 173 -9.67 5.86 11.81
C GLY A 173 -10.70 4.73 11.97
N GLN A 174 -11.33 4.30 10.88
CA GLN A 174 -12.09 3.05 10.92
C GLN A 174 -11.11 1.88 10.87
N LEU A 175 -11.00 1.15 11.97
CA LEU A 175 -10.33 -0.14 11.99
C LEU A 175 -11.25 -1.17 11.31
N ASN A 176 -11.21 -1.20 9.97
CA ASN A 176 -11.94 -2.20 9.18
C ASN A 176 -11.24 -3.56 9.32
N LEU A 177 -11.51 -4.25 10.42
CA LEU A 177 -11.40 -5.70 10.52
C LEU A 177 -12.54 -6.29 9.70
N LYS A 178 -12.38 -6.31 8.37
CA LYS A 178 -13.16 -7.27 7.59
C LYS A 178 -12.54 -8.63 7.89
N GLU A 179 -13.33 -9.48 8.54
CA GLU A 179 -13.09 -10.92 8.64
C GLU A 179 -12.59 -11.39 7.27
N ASP A 180 -11.50 -12.16 7.25
CA ASP A 180 -10.98 -12.74 6.02
C ASP A 180 -12.11 -13.59 5.40
N GLU A 181 -12.83 -13.01 4.43
CA GLU A 181 -13.85 -13.71 3.67
C GLU A 181 -13.17 -14.87 2.94
N ILE A 182 -13.65 -16.07 3.27
CA ILE A 182 -13.27 -17.34 2.67
C ILE A 182 -13.26 -17.17 1.15
N ASP A 183 -12.12 -17.49 0.55
CA ASP A 183 -11.86 -17.42 -0.88
C ASP A 183 -12.80 -18.38 -1.62
N ASP A 184 -13.94 -17.87 -2.08
CA ASP A 184 -14.83 -18.58 -3.00
C ASP A 184 -14.26 -18.41 -4.41
N ASP A 185 -13.68 -19.50 -4.94
CA ASP A 185 -13.08 -19.62 -6.29
C ASP A 185 -14.04 -19.20 -7.43
N SER A 186 -15.32 -18.97 -7.15
CA SER A 186 -16.32 -18.52 -8.12
C SER A 186 -16.37 -17.00 -8.32
N CYS A 187 -15.70 -16.19 -7.50
CA CYS A 187 -15.83 -14.74 -7.58
C CYS A 187 -14.96 -14.13 -8.68
N THR A 188 -15.56 -13.83 -9.84
CA THR A 188 -14.89 -13.21 -10.99
C THR A 188 -14.67 -11.70 -10.86
N GLU A 189 -15.05 -11.09 -9.74
CA GLU A 189 -14.99 -9.64 -9.54
C GLU A 189 -14.68 -9.32 -8.07
N LYS A 190 -13.48 -8.79 -7.80
CA LYS A 190 -13.11 -8.25 -6.48
C LYS A 190 -12.85 -6.76 -6.61
N THR A 191 -13.36 -5.97 -5.65
CA THR A 191 -13.13 -4.53 -5.57
C THR A 191 -11.99 -4.23 -4.61
N ILE A 192 -10.99 -3.48 -5.08
CA ILE A 192 -9.83 -3.07 -4.29
C ILE A 192 -9.97 -1.58 -3.93
N GLU A 193 -9.96 -1.25 -2.65
CA GLU A 193 -10.13 0.13 -2.14
C GLU A 193 -8.82 0.70 -1.58
N LEU A 194 -8.64 2.02 -1.69
CA LEU A 194 -7.47 2.75 -1.20
C LEU A 194 -7.89 4.10 -0.61
N VAL A 195 -7.31 4.48 0.53
CA VAL A 195 -7.52 5.75 1.25
C VAL A 195 -6.18 6.50 1.30
N GLU A 196 -6.18 7.79 0.96
CA GLU A 196 -4.96 8.59 0.72
C GLU A 196 -4.24 9.02 2.01
N ASN A 197 -2.91 9.14 1.93
CA ASN A 197 -2.00 9.77 2.90
C ASN A 197 -0.86 10.43 2.09
N ASP A 198 -0.18 11.47 2.61
CA ASP A 198 0.68 12.44 1.87
C ASP A 198 1.90 11.90 1.07
N ASN A 199 2.01 10.59 0.84
CA ASN A 199 3.08 9.94 0.07
C ASN A 199 2.80 9.85 -1.44
N PHE A 200 3.86 9.99 -2.24
CA PHE A 200 3.83 10.01 -3.71
C PHE A 200 3.40 8.68 -4.36
N ASP A 201 3.52 7.56 -3.65
CA ASP A 201 3.19 6.22 -4.13
C ASP A 201 2.38 5.47 -3.07
N LEU A 202 1.13 5.14 -3.40
CA LEU A 202 0.27 4.35 -2.52
C LEU A 202 -0.08 3.04 -3.21
N TYR A 203 0.04 1.94 -2.47
CA TYR A 203 -0.35 0.61 -2.91
C TYR A 203 -1.53 0.13 -2.08
N SER A 204 -2.49 -0.50 -2.74
CA SER A 204 -3.57 -1.19 -2.05
C SER A 204 -3.03 -2.43 -1.34
N LYS A 205 -3.87 -3.00 -0.46
CA LYS A 205 -3.68 -4.41 -0.07
C LYS A 205 -3.66 -5.28 -1.33
N LYS A 206 -2.96 -6.41 -1.24
CA LYS A 206 -2.95 -7.42 -2.29
C LYS A 206 -4.21 -8.28 -2.18
N TYR A 207 -4.78 -8.64 -3.32
CA TYR A 207 -5.96 -9.50 -3.42
C TYR A 207 -5.67 -10.67 -4.33
N ILE A 208 -6.08 -11.87 -3.94
CA ILE A 208 -5.87 -13.09 -4.73
C ILE A 208 -7.06 -13.27 -5.68
N VAL A 209 -6.76 -13.41 -6.98
CA VAL A 209 -7.73 -13.80 -8.03
C VAL A 209 -7.03 -14.77 -8.98
N GLN A 210 -7.58 -15.98 -9.12
CA GLN A 210 -7.10 -17.02 -10.05
C GLN A 210 -5.59 -17.36 -9.87
N ASN A 211 -5.12 -17.53 -8.64
CA ASN A 211 -3.70 -17.79 -8.29
C ASN A 211 -2.72 -16.65 -8.62
N PHE A 212 -3.22 -15.42 -8.75
CA PHE A 212 -2.40 -14.22 -8.85
C PHE A 212 -2.74 -13.23 -7.73
N GLU A 213 -1.72 -12.62 -7.13
CA GLU A 213 -1.89 -11.47 -6.24
C GLU A 213 -1.97 -10.19 -7.07
N TRP A 214 -3.02 -9.40 -6.84
CA TRP A 214 -3.30 -8.16 -7.53
C TRP A 214 -3.22 -6.99 -6.57
N SER A 215 -2.69 -5.85 -7.02
CA SER A 215 -2.76 -4.60 -6.25
C SER A 215 -2.92 -3.40 -7.16
N ILE A 216 -3.61 -2.38 -6.68
CA ILE A 216 -3.67 -1.07 -7.31
C ILE A 216 -2.52 -0.24 -6.75
N ASN A 217 -1.81 0.47 -7.62
CA ASN A 217 -0.90 1.54 -7.25
C ASN A 217 -1.43 2.85 -7.80
N THR A 218 -1.49 3.86 -6.95
CA THR A 218 -1.79 5.24 -7.35
C THR A 218 -0.56 6.10 -7.11
N ARG A 219 -0.26 6.98 -8.08
CA ARG A 219 0.86 7.92 -8.00
C ARG A 219 0.41 9.30 -8.44
N LYS A 220 0.69 10.30 -7.61
CA LYS A 220 0.53 11.70 -7.97
C LYS A 220 1.74 12.15 -8.79
N LYS A 221 1.53 12.59 -10.03
CA LYS A 221 2.59 13.12 -10.91
C LYS A 221 2.29 14.54 -11.35
N ARG A 222 3.36 15.35 -11.45
CA ARG A 222 3.30 16.67 -12.05
C ARG A 222 3.60 16.57 -13.54
N ASN A 223 2.78 17.19 -14.37
CA ASN A 223 3.05 17.26 -15.80
C ASN A 223 4.12 18.32 -16.07
N ASN A 224 5.34 17.90 -16.39
CA ASN A 224 6.44 18.81 -16.65
C ASN A 224 6.39 19.46 -18.05
N SER A 225 5.53 18.97 -18.96
CA SER A 225 5.44 19.50 -20.33
C SER A 225 4.44 20.64 -20.50
N GLU A 226 3.53 20.86 -19.55
CA GLU A 226 2.53 21.92 -19.59
C GLU A 226 2.97 23.11 -18.74
N MET A 227 2.90 24.33 -19.29
CA MET A 227 3.28 25.58 -18.59
C MET A 227 2.57 25.77 -17.25
N ASN A 228 1.43 25.11 -17.04
CA ASN A 228 0.60 25.25 -15.84
C ASN A 228 0.93 24.23 -14.74
N GLY A 229 1.85 23.28 -14.98
CA GLY A 229 2.29 22.30 -14.00
C GLY A 229 1.16 21.45 -13.41
N GLU A 230 0.16 21.10 -14.23
CA GLU A 230 -1.02 20.39 -13.76
C GLU A 230 -0.62 19.03 -13.15
N THR A 231 -1.21 18.73 -12.00
CA THR A 231 -0.96 17.47 -11.30
C THR A 231 -2.06 16.48 -11.62
N TYR A 232 -1.69 15.23 -11.89
CA TYR A 232 -2.59 14.14 -12.21
C TYR A 232 -2.31 12.91 -11.37
N ILE A 233 -3.31 12.03 -11.31
CA ILE A 233 -3.19 10.70 -10.71
C ILE A 233 -2.94 9.68 -11.83
N ASP A 234 -1.84 8.95 -11.70
CA ASP A 234 -1.61 7.70 -12.42
C ASP A 234 -2.19 6.55 -11.61
N LEU A 235 -2.90 5.65 -12.30
CA LEU A 235 -3.47 4.45 -11.71
C LEU A 235 -2.92 3.23 -12.44
N ASN A 236 -2.28 2.33 -11.70
CA ASN A 236 -1.64 1.13 -12.21
C ASN A 236 -2.19 -0.11 -11.51
N LEU A 237 -2.41 -1.19 -12.27
CA LEU A 237 -2.73 -2.51 -11.77
C LEU A 237 -1.44 -3.34 -11.81
N TYR A 238 -1.11 -4.00 -10.71
CA TYR A 238 0.02 -4.90 -10.58
C TYR A 238 -0.48 -6.34 -10.44
N CYS A 239 0.24 -7.26 -11.06
CA CYS A 239 0.01 -8.70 -11.05
C CYS A 239 1.28 -9.42 -10.57
N TYR A 240 1.15 -10.24 -9.53
CA TYR A 240 2.21 -11.10 -9.03
C TYR A 240 1.73 -12.56 -9.03
N PRO A 241 2.46 -13.51 -9.63
CA PRO A 241 2.08 -14.92 -9.54
C PRO A 241 2.19 -15.41 -8.10
N LEU A 242 1.25 -16.25 -7.65
CA LEU A 242 1.46 -16.98 -6.39
C LEU A 242 2.55 -18.05 -6.60
N GLY A 243 3.54 -18.04 -5.71
CA GLY A 243 4.67 -18.97 -5.72
C GLY A 243 5.84 -18.55 -6.62
N ASN A 244 6.82 -19.44 -6.75
CA ASN A 244 8.09 -19.16 -7.43
C ASN A 244 8.04 -19.43 -8.94
N THR A 245 6.87 -19.32 -9.58
CA THR A 245 6.77 -19.52 -11.03
C THR A 245 7.47 -18.36 -11.74
N LYS A 246 8.55 -18.69 -12.46
CA LYS A 246 9.33 -17.69 -13.19
C LYS A 246 8.60 -17.19 -14.43
N GLU A 247 7.70 -17.97 -15.00
CA GLU A 247 6.99 -17.62 -16.22
C GLU A 247 5.49 -17.63 -15.96
N PHE A 248 4.85 -16.49 -16.24
CA PHE A 248 3.41 -16.38 -16.26
C PHE A 248 2.98 -15.43 -17.37
N SER A 249 1.78 -15.67 -17.88
CA SER A 249 1.11 -14.85 -18.87
C SER A 249 -0.38 -14.93 -18.59
N VAL A 250 -0.99 -13.81 -18.25
CA VAL A 250 -2.41 -13.75 -17.89
C VAL A 250 -3.08 -12.58 -18.59
N LYS A 251 -4.18 -12.86 -19.29
CA LYS A 251 -4.94 -11.83 -20.00
C LYS A 251 -6.03 -11.31 -19.08
N VAL A 252 -6.12 -10.00 -18.94
CA VAL A 252 -7.05 -9.36 -18.01
C VAL A 252 -7.88 -8.31 -18.73
N ASP A 253 -9.18 -8.32 -18.45
CA ASP A 253 -10.11 -7.23 -18.72
C ASP A 253 -10.39 -6.53 -17.39
N ALA A 254 -9.95 -5.28 -17.24
CA ALA A 254 -10.03 -4.54 -16.00
C ALA A 254 -10.79 -3.22 -16.18
N LEU A 255 -11.62 -2.89 -15.20
CA LEU A 255 -12.33 -1.63 -15.08
C LEU A 255 -11.83 -0.88 -13.85
N PHE A 256 -11.13 0.22 -14.07
CA PHE A 256 -10.81 1.16 -13.00
C PHE A 256 -11.93 2.17 -12.85
N SER A 257 -12.31 2.49 -11.62
CA SER A 257 -13.24 3.56 -11.31
C SER A 257 -12.78 4.41 -10.13
N LEU A 258 -13.08 5.70 -10.22
CA LEU A 258 -13.00 6.65 -9.12
C LEU A 258 -14.44 6.95 -8.69
N SER A 259 -14.78 6.54 -7.47
CA SER A 259 -16.15 6.59 -7.00
C SER A 259 -16.60 8.00 -6.69
N ASN A 260 -17.83 8.30 -7.07
CA ASN A 260 -18.53 9.52 -6.72
C ASN A 260 -19.33 9.29 -5.43
N LYS A 261 -19.08 10.11 -4.42
CA LYS A 261 -19.70 9.99 -3.09
C LYS A 261 -21.22 10.06 -3.12
N SER A 262 -21.80 10.84 -4.03
CA SER A 262 -23.24 11.12 -4.01
C SER A 262 -24.03 10.28 -5.01
N ASN A 263 -23.40 9.77 -6.07
CA ASN A 263 -24.09 9.04 -7.13
C ASN A 263 -23.15 8.13 -7.91
N SER A 264 -23.28 6.82 -7.72
CA SER A 264 -22.46 5.80 -8.40
C SER A 264 -22.56 5.84 -9.93
N MET A 265 -23.64 6.39 -10.50
CA MET A 265 -23.77 6.59 -11.96
C MET A 265 -22.83 7.68 -12.50
N LYS A 266 -22.22 8.47 -11.61
CA LYS A 266 -21.23 9.50 -11.92
C LYS A 266 -19.79 9.07 -11.62
N ASP A 267 -19.57 7.79 -11.30
CA ASP A 267 -18.23 7.24 -11.16
C ASP A 267 -17.44 7.49 -12.44
N LEU A 268 -16.20 7.97 -12.30
CA LEU A 268 -15.31 8.11 -13.44
C LEU A 268 -14.64 6.77 -13.68
N SER A 269 -15.03 6.09 -14.76
CA SER A 269 -14.55 4.73 -15.04
C SER A 269 -13.80 4.65 -16.36
N ARG A 270 -12.79 3.78 -16.42
CA ARG A 270 -12.00 3.46 -17.62
C ARG A 270 -11.66 1.98 -17.64
N ASN A 271 -11.95 1.33 -18.76
CA ASN A 271 -11.64 -0.08 -18.98
C ASN A 271 -10.38 -0.25 -19.81
N PHE A 272 -9.69 -1.37 -19.62
CA PHE A 272 -8.57 -1.77 -20.46
C PHE A 272 -8.46 -3.30 -20.53
N LYS A 273 -7.90 -3.78 -21.63
CA LYS A 273 -7.50 -5.18 -21.79
C LYS A 273 -5.99 -5.25 -21.91
N GLN A 274 -5.35 -6.06 -21.08
CA GLN A 274 -3.89 -6.15 -21.05
C GLN A 274 -3.43 -7.58 -20.80
N LEU A 275 -2.34 -7.95 -21.46
CA LEU A 275 -1.58 -9.16 -21.16
C LEU A 275 -0.51 -8.83 -20.09
N PHE A 276 -0.67 -9.39 -18.90
CA PHE A 276 0.33 -9.30 -17.84
C PHE A 276 1.31 -10.45 -17.99
N THR A 277 2.59 -10.13 -17.98
CA THR A 277 3.68 -11.11 -18.07
C THR A 277 4.75 -10.77 -17.04
N GLN A 278 5.71 -11.68 -16.83
CA GLN A 278 6.85 -11.38 -15.97
C GLN A 278 7.62 -10.10 -16.37
N LYS A 279 7.70 -9.80 -17.68
CA LYS A 279 8.38 -8.59 -18.19
C LYS A 279 7.52 -7.33 -18.08
N SER A 280 6.21 -7.49 -17.91
CA SER A 280 5.24 -6.40 -17.79
C SER A 280 4.23 -6.74 -16.69
N PRO A 281 4.65 -6.78 -15.41
CA PRO A 281 3.79 -7.16 -14.30
C PRO A 281 2.84 -6.04 -13.89
N ALA A 282 2.98 -4.85 -14.48
CA ALA A 282 2.18 -3.69 -14.19
C ALA A 282 1.66 -3.06 -15.48
N TRP A 283 0.46 -2.48 -15.41
CA TRP A 283 -0.11 -1.67 -16.47
C TRP A 283 -1.02 -0.60 -15.91
N GLY A 284 -1.01 0.58 -16.49
CA GLY A 284 -1.78 1.71 -16.01
C GLY A 284 -1.77 2.88 -16.95
N PHE A 285 -2.39 3.98 -16.53
CA PHE A 285 -2.49 5.19 -17.32
C PHE A 285 -2.77 6.43 -16.45
N LYS A 286 -2.55 7.61 -17.04
CA LYS A 286 -2.98 8.91 -16.50
C LYS A 286 -4.50 8.92 -16.36
N PHE A 287 -4.99 8.77 -15.14
CA PHE A 287 -6.40 8.53 -14.84
C PHE A 287 -7.21 9.83 -14.93
N THR A 288 -6.89 10.81 -14.09
CA THR A 288 -7.57 12.13 -14.06
C THR A 288 -6.67 13.19 -13.39
N THR A 289 -7.08 14.45 -13.43
CA THR A 289 -6.34 15.57 -12.82
C THR A 289 -6.77 15.81 -11.38
N MET A 290 -5.85 16.27 -10.53
CA MET A 290 -6.16 16.62 -9.14
C MET A 290 -7.20 17.73 -9.06
N ASN A 291 -7.17 18.70 -9.97
CA ASN A 291 -8.18 19.76 -10.04
C ASN A 291 -9.59 19.20 -10.23
N LYS A 292 -9.74 18.15 -11.05
CA LYS A 292 -11.03 17.49 -11.25
C LYS A 292 -11.46 16.70 -10.01
N ILE A 293 -10.53 16.06 -9.31
CA ILE A 293 -10.82 15.30 -8.09
C ILE A 293 -11.23 16.23 -6.95
N MET A 294 -10.42 17.25 -6.67
CA MET A 294 -10.59 18.16 -5.55
C MET A 294 -11.73 19.17 -5.74
N ASN A 295 -12.31 19.27 -6.94
CA ASN A 295 -13.46 20.14 -7.16
C ASN A 295 -14.70 19.55 -6.47
N PRO A 296 -15.25 20.21 -5.44
CA PRO A 296 -16.36 19.67 -4.66
C PRO A 296 -17.63 19.45 -5.49
N LYS A 297 -17.79 20.14 -6.63
CA LYS A 297 -18.93 19.94 -7.54
C LYS A 297 -18.91 18.58 -8.23
N ASN A 298 -17.74 17.95 -8.35
CA ASN A 298 -17.59 16.66 -9.01
C ASN A 298 -17.87 15.48 -8.07
N GLY A 299 -17.80 15.66 -6.75
CA GLY A 299 -18.17 14.65 -5.76
C GLY A 299 -17.22 13.45 -5.66
N PHE A 300 -16.00 13.52 -6.19
CA PHE A 300 -15.00 12.45 -6.08
C PHE A 300 -14.19 12.49 -4.78
N TYR A 301 -14.01 13.69 -4.22
CA TYR A 301 -13.27 13.90 -2.98
C TYR A 301 -14.22 14.07 -1.79
N ASP A 302 -13.97 13.30 -0.74
CA ASP A 302 -14.69 13.39 0.51
C ASP A 302 -13.99 14.36 1.47
N ALA A 303 -14.51 15.59 1.56
CA ALA A 303 -13.98 16.59 2.48
C ALA A 303 -14.17 16.24 3.96
N ASN A 304 -15.06 15.30 4.30
CA ASN A 304 -15.23 14.87 5.69
C ASN A 304 -14.08 13.95 6.11
N ASP A 305 -13.71 13.03 5.22
CA ASP A 305 -12.74 11.97 5.48
C ASP A 305 -11.37 12.24 4.85
N ASP A 306 -11.21 13.41 4.19
CA ASP A 306 -10.02 13.81 3.44
C ASP A 306 -9.50 12.70 2.51
N SER A 307 -10.43 12.13 1.73
CA SER A 307 -10.11 10.90 0.97
C SER A 307 -10.82 10.82 -0.38
N ILE A 308 -10.31 9.91 -1.20
CA ILE A 308 -10.93 9.45 -2.45
C ILE A 308 -11.10 7.93 -2.39
N THR A 309 -11.99 7.37 -3.20
CA THR A 309 -12.16 5.92 -3.32
C THR A 309 -11.89 5.48 -4.75
N LEU A 310 -10.81 4.72 -4.93
CA LEU A 310 -10.47 4.06 -6.18
C LEU A 310 -10.90 2.60 -6.12
N LYS A 311 -11.36 2.06 -7.24
CA LYS A 311 -11.79 0.68 -7.39
C LYS A 311 -11.20 0.09 -8.66
N ALA A 312 -10.94 -1.21 -8.63
CA ALA A 312 -10.65 -2.02 -9.80
C ALA A 312 -11.56 -3.24 -9.77
N ALA A 313 -12.30 -3.47 -10.85
CA ALA A 313 -12.94 -4.75 -11.12
C ALA A 313 -12.08 -5.47 -12.18
N ILE A 314 -11.64 -6.70 -11.89
CA ILE A 314 -10.74 -7.45 -12.75
C ILE A 314 -11.37 -8.77 -13.16
N LYS A 315 -11.39 -9.05 -14.47
CA LYS A 315 -11.79 -10.33 -15.04
C LYS A 315 -10.57 -10.98 -15.67
N VAL A 316 -10.20 -12.15 -15.16
CA VAL A 316 -9.02 -12.89 -15.56
C VAL A 316 -9.39 -13.98 -16.57
N GLU A 317 -8.76 -13.96 -17.74
CA GLU A 317 -8.81 -15.03 -18.74
C GLU A 317 -7.52 -15.85 -18.62
N LEU A 318 -7.63 -17.07 -18.10
CA LEU A 318 -6.53 -18.02 -18.14
C LEU A 318 -6.32 -18.51 -19.58
N PRO A 319 -5.06 -18.70 -20.02
CA PRO A 319 -4.73 -19.15 -21.36
C PRO A 319 -5.23 -20.56 -21.69
#